data_AF-A0A1G1BE37-F1
#
_entry.id   AF-A0A1G1BE37-F1
#
_cell.length_a   1.000
_cell.length_b   1.000
_cell.length_c   1.000
_cell.angle_alpha   90.00
_cell.angle_beta   90.00
_cell.angle_gamma   90.00
#
_symmetry.space_group_name_H-M   'P 1'
#
loop_
_entity.id
_entity.type
_entity.pdbx_description
1 polymer ?
#
loop_
_entity_poly.entity_id
_entity_poly.type
_entity_poly.pdbx_seq_one_letter_code
_entity_poly.pdbx_strand_id
1 'polypeptide(L)'
;MIFRVVSILLIAAVLLSLFRRLKAYKITPKNVWQFCKEDFKENLVIAWRIKTGSLFQKTKSITAHVCAAFFILLFITGFLPVVFGYHMTGLFMVIHTSTALLTSICLVAFVFLFSNGNQLSLEGLQNLANDYKQKKSIDYRIMLKVLYWLIIALILPAMLSIILMLYPLFGTEGLEFLADVHRWFVLLLTICVIFVQYFRIIIKKELLG
;
A
#
# COMPACT_ATOMS: atom_id res chain seq x y z
N MET A 1 23.14 5.05 5.77
CA MET A 1 22.84 5.69 7.09
C MET A 1 21.66 6.66 7.02
N ILE A 2 21.67 7.65 6.11
CA ILE A 2 20.59 8.66 5.97
C ILE A 2 19.21 8.02 5.78
N PHE A 3 19.07 7.12 4.79
CA PHE A 3 17.79 6.44 4.51
C PHE A 3 17.19 5.74 5.74
N ARG A 4 18.02 5.05 6.53
CA ARG A 4 17.58 4.34 7.75
C ARG A 4 17.00 5.29 8.78
N VAL A 5 17.70 6.38 9.09
CA VAL A 5 17.23 7.36 10.09
C VAL A 5 15.94 8.02 9.60
N VAL A 6 15.91 8.46 8.35
CA VAL A 6 14.73 9.13 7.77
C VAL A 6 13.53 8.19 7.73
N SER A 7 13.69 6.94 7.28
CA SER A 7 12.60 5.95 7.22
C SER A 7 12.01 5.66 8.61
N ILE A 8 12.85 5.46 9.63
CA ILE A 8 12.38 5.22 11.01
C ILE A 8 11.60 6.43 11.52
N LEU A 9 12.19 7.63 11.42
CA LEU A 9 11.56 8.85 11.91
C LEU A 9 10.25 9.13 11.19
N LEU A 10 10.21 8.97 9.86
CA LEU A 10 9.03 9.23 9.06
C LEU A 10 7.91 8.23 9.36
N ILE A 11 8.21 6.93 9.40
CA ILE A 11 7.21 5.90 9.74
C ILE A 11 6.70 6.11 11.16
N ALA A 12 7.58 6.37 12.14
CA ALA A 12 7.18 6.64 13.51
C ALA A 12 6.28 7.89 13.60
N ALA A 13 6.65 8.98 12.92
CA ALA A 13 5.85 10.20 12.89
C ALA A 13 4.46 9.96 12.27
N VAL A 14 4.39 9.23 11.15
CA VAL A 14 3.11 8.86 10.51
C VAL A 14 2.28 8.02 11.47
N LEU A 15 2.82 6.92 12.01
CA LEU A 15 2.09 6.04 12.93
C LEU A 15 1.60 6.78 14.17
N LEU A 16 2.42 7.64 14.77
CA LEU A 16 2.03 8.47 15.92
C LEU A 16 0.90 9.45 15.55
N SER A 17 0.99 10.09 14.39
CA SER A 17 -0.05 11.03 13.93
C SER A 17 -1.39 10.33 13.71
N LEU A 18 -1.37 9.14 13.10
CA LEU A 18 -2.56 8.34 12.83
C LEU A 18 -3.14 7.77 14.13
N PHE A 19 -2.29 7.29 15.04
CA PHE A 19 -2.72 6.80 16.34
C PHE A 19 -3.44 7.89 17.15
N ARG A 20 -2.90 9.12 17.16
CA ARG A 20 -3.57 10.27 17.79
C ARG A 20 -4.95 10.55 17.18
N ARG A 21 -5.06 10.49 15.85
CA ARG A 21 -6.35 10.65 15.15
C ARG A 21 -7.32 9.52 15.46
N LEU A 22 -6.89 8.26 15.39
CA LEU A 22 -7.72 7.11 15.75
C LEU A 22 -8.26 7.23 17.18
N LYS A 23 -7.44 7.69 18.13
CA LYS A 23 -7.86 7.96 19.50
C LYS A 23 -8.91 9.08 19.58
N ALA A 24 -8.78 10.15 18.78
CA ALA A 24 -9.79 11.21 18.70
C ALA A 24 -11.14 10.70 18.17
N TYR A 25 -11.12 9.71 17.26
CA TYR A 25 -12.31 8.99 16.78
C TYR A 25 -12.82 7.91 17.76
N LYS A 26 -12.25 7.81 18.97
CA LYS A 26 -12.56 6.78 19.98
C LYS A 26 -12.38 5.34 19.45
N ILE A 27 -11.46 5.14 18.50
CA ILE A 27 -11.14 3.83 17.94
C ILE A 27 -10.00 3.23 18.78
N THR A 28 -10.26 2.09 19.42
CA THR A 28 -9.25 1.36 20.20
C THR A 28 -8.46 0.38 19.32
N PRO A 29 -7.26 -0.07 19.73
CA PRO A 29 -6.52 -1.12 19.01
C PRO A 29 -7.33 -2.40 18.79
N LYS A 30 -8.24 -2.74 19.72
CA LYS A 30 -9.16 -3.88 19.59
C LYS A 30 -10.15 -3.66 18.44
N ASN A 31 -10.65 -2.43 18.27
CA ASN A 31 -11.52 -2.09 17.13
C ASN A 31 -10.77 -2.18 15.81
N VAL A 32 -9.52 -1.70 15.76
CA VAL A 32 -8.67 -1.83 14.57
C VAL A 32 -8.52 -3.29 14.16
N TRP A 33 -8.15 -4.16 15.10
CA TRP A 33 -8.04 -5.59 14.85
C TRP A 33 -9.36 -6.20 14.37
N GLN A 34 -10.47 -5.85 15.04
CA GLN A 34 -11.80 -6.34 14.66
C GLN A 34 -12.19 -5.90 13.25
N PHE A 35 -12.00 -4.63 12.90
CA PHE A 35 -12.31 -4.10 11.57
C PHE A 35 -11.49 -4.77 10.47
N CYS A 36 -10.18 -4.97 10.70
CA CYS A 36 -9.33 -5.71 9.77
C CYS A 36 -9.77 -7.17 9.62
N LYS A 37 -10.13 -7.84 10.72
CA LYS A 37 -10.58 -9.23 10.72
C LYS A 37 -11.91 -9.38 9.96
N GLU A 38 -12.83 -8.46 10.17
CA GLU A 38 -14.11 -8.43 9.47
C GLU A 38 -13.93 -8.10 7.99
N ASP A 39 -13.09 -7.12 7.62
CA ASP A 39 -12.76 -6.80 6.21
C ASP A 39 -12.22 -8.04 5.48
N PHE A 40 -11.31 -8.77 6.13
CA PHE A 40 -10.79 -10.05 5.62
C PHE A 40 -11.90 -11.10 5.46
N LYS A 41 -12.76 -11.27 6.47
CA LYS A 41 -13.84 -12.28 6.44
C LYS A 41 -14.90 -11.95 5.38
N GLU A 42 -15.34 -10.70 5.32
CA GLU A 42 -16.38 -10.22 4.40
C GLU A 42 -15.91 -10.28 2.96
N ASN A 43 -14.69 -9.82 2.68
CA ASN A 43 -14.22 -9.78 1.31
C ASN A 43 -13.69 -11.13 0.85
N LEU A 44 -12.89 -11.85 1.63
CA LEU A 44 -12.27 -13.09 1.16
C LEU A 44 -13.17 -14.32 1.36
N VAL A 45 -13.64 -14.55 2.59
CA VAL A 45 -14.34 -15.80 2.96
C VAL A 45 -15.76 -15.82 2.39
N ILE A 46 -16.50 -14.71 2.48
CA ILE A 46 -17.87 -14.64 1.97
C ILE A 46 -17.86 -14.67 0.44
N ALA A 47 -16.99 -13.91 -0.24
CA ALA A 47 -16.90 -13.94 -1.70
C ALA A 47 -16.61 -15.34 -2.25
N TRP A 48 -15.78 -16.13 -1.54
CA TRP A 48 -15.50 -17.51 -1.93
C TRP A 48 -16.68 -18.46 -1.66
N ARG A 49 -17.40 -18.26 -0.55
CA ARG A 49 -18.51 -19.12 -0.11
C ARG A 49 -19.82 -18.88 -0.88
N ILE A 50 -20.04 -17.69 -1.45
CA ILE A 50 -21.24 -17.42 -2.25
C ILE A 50 -21.14 -18.21 -3.57
N LYS A 51 -21.93 -19.27 -3.68
CA LYS A 51 -21.99 -20.15 -4.87
C LYS A 51 -22.44 -19.39 -6.13
N THR A 52 -23.22 -18.33 -5.96
CA THR A 52 -23.82 -17.48 -7.01
C THR A 52 -23.03 -16.19 -7.33
N GLY A 53 -21.89 -15.93 -6.68
CA GLY A 53 -21.08 -14.74 -6.96
C GLY A 53 -20.43 -14.83 -8.34
N SER A 54 -20.43 -13.72 -9.10
CA SER A 54 -19.81 -13.71 -10.42
C SER A 54 -18.31 -14.03 -10.32
N LEU A 55 -17.76 -14.74 -11.30
CA LEU A 55 -16.34 -15.08 -11.34
C LEU A 55 -15.47 -13.82 -11.16
N PHE A 56 -15.89 -12.72 -11.77
CA PHE A 56 -15.25 -11.41 -11.64
C PHE A 56 -15.13 -10.92 -10.19
N GLN A 57 -16.21 -11.00 -9.39
CA GLN A 57 -16.19 -10.57 -7.99
C GLN A 57 -15.24 -11.43 -7.14
N LYS A 58 -15.22 -12.75 -7.38
CA LYS A 58 -14.32 -13.69 -6.69
C LYS A 58 -12.86 -13.38 -7.01
N THR A 59 -12.53 -13.25 -8.30
CA THR A 59 -11.18 -12.91 -8.74
C THR A 59 -10.74 -11.57 -8.16
N LYS A 60 -11.59 -10.54 -8.24
CA LYS A 60 -11.32 -9.21 -7.69
C LYS A 60 -10.95 -9.25 -6.21
N SER A 61 -11.73 -9.96 -5.40
CA SER A 61 -11.45 -10.09 -3.96
C SER A 61 -10.12 -10.81 -3.69
N ILE A 62 -9.90 -11.96 -4.34
CA ILE A 62 -8.68 -12.75 -4.16
C ILE A 62 -7.44 -11.94 -4.56
N THR A 63 -7.47 -11.26 -5.70
CA THR A 63 -6.36 -10.45 -6.19
C THR A 63 -5.94 -9.39 -5.17
N ALA A 64 -6.88 -8.68 -4.54
CA ALA A 64 -6.54 -7.69 -3.52
C ALA A 64 -5.80 -8.29 -2.31
N HIS A 65 -6.23 -9.45 -1.83
CA HIS A 65 -5.62 -10.12 -0.68
C HIS A 65 -4.26 -10.73 -1.02
N VAL A 66 -4.12 -11.34 -2.21
CA VAL A 66 -2.85 -11.87 -2.70
C VAL A 66 -1.82 -10.75 -2.84
N CYS A 67 -2.20 -9.62 -3.46
CA CYS A 67 -1.32 -8.47 -3.60
C CYS A 67 -0.94 -7.88 -2.22
N ALA A 68 -1.87 -7.85 -1.26
CA ALA A 68 -1.55 -7.42 0.11
C ALA A 68 -0.57 -8.38 0.81
N ALA A 69 -0.76 -9.70 0.68
CA ALA A 69 0.14 -10.71 1.24
C ALA A 69 1.54 -10.62 0.64
N PHE A 70 1.65 -10.48 -0.68
CA PHE A 70 2.94 -10.28 -1.35
C PHE A 70 3.62 -8.98 -0.94
N PHE A 71 2.88 -7.89 -0.79
CA PHE A 71 3.43 -6.64 -0.27
C PHE A 71 4.04 -6.83 1.13
N ILE A 72 3.34 -7.53 2.03
CA ILE A 72 3.86 -7.84 3.38
C ILE A 72 5.15 -8.67 3.30
N LEU A 73 5.18 -9.70 2.44
CA LEU A 73 6.38 -10.52 2.24
C LEU A 73 7.56 -9.68 1.71
N LEU A 74 7.34 -8.82 0.71
CA LEU A 74 8.36 -7.92 0.18
C LEU A 74 8.85 -6.92 1.22
N PHE A 75 7.94 -6.39 2.04
CA PHE A 75 8.26 -5.49 3.13
C PHE A 75 9.15 -6.16 4.19
N ILE A 76 8.80 -7.39 4.61
CA ILE A 76 9.57 -8.14 5.60
C ILE A 76 10.95 -8.54 5.05
N THR A 77 11.03 -8.94 3.80
CA THR A 77 12.27 -9.47 3.21
C THR A 77 13.22 -8.39 2.71
N GLY A 78 12.71 -7.25 2.24
CA GLY A 78 13.51 -6.17 1.66
C GLY A 78 13.60 -4.92 2.52
N PHE A 79 12.48 -4.44 3.06
CA PHE A 79 12.45 -3.15 3.77
C PHE A 79 12.96 -3.26 5.21
N LEU A 80 12.47 -4.24 5.99
CA LEU A 80 12.87 -4.38 7.39
C LEU A 80 14.39 -4.58 7.58
N PRO A 81 15.08 -5.47 6.83
CA PRO A 81 16.52 -5.66 7.00
C PRO A 81 17.30 -4.36 6.79
N VAL A 82 16.98 -3.62 5.72
CA VAL A 82 17.63 -2.34 5.38
C VAL A 82 17.43 -1.30 6.48
N VAL A 83 16.22 -1.21 7.04
CA VAL A 83 15.91 -0.29 8.15
C VAL A 83 16.62 -0.68 9.45
N PHE A 84 16.84 -1.97 9.70
CA PHE A 84 17.62 -2.41 10.86
C PHE A 84 19.14 -2.38 10.63
N GLY A 85 19.60 -2.08 9.42
CA GLY A 85 21.01 -1.98 9.07
C GLY A 85 21.65 -3.29 8.61
N TYR A 86 20.83 -4.29 8.29
CA TYR A 86 21.28 -5.55 7.70
C TYR A 86 21.27 -5.48 6.17
N HIS A 87 22.19 -6.20 5.55
CA HIS A 87 22.16 -6.46 4.12
C HIS A 87 21.19 -7.61 3.83
N MET A 88 20.44 -7.50 2.73
CA MET A 88 19.60 -8.61 2.27
C MET A 88 20.49 -9.68 1.63
N THR A 89 20.58 -10.86 2.22
CA THR A 89 21.44 -11.95 1.74
C THR A 89 20.74 -13.31 1.81
N GLY A 90 21.22 -14.28 1.02
CA GLY A 90 20.77 -15.67 1.08
C GLY A 90 19.27 -15.84 0.82
N LEU A 91 18.58 -16.54 1.72
CA LEU A 91 17.16 -16.89 1.57
C LEU A 91 16.26 -15.65 1.43
N PHE A 92 16.56 -14.55 2.12
CA PHE A 92 15.74 -13.33 2.03
C PHE A 92 15.78 -12.74 0.64
N MET A 93 16.95 -12.76 -0.02
CA MET A 93 17.09 -12.28 -1.40
C MET A 93 16.29 -13.16 -2.37
N VAL A 94 16.37 -14.49 -2.23
CA VAL A 94 15.62 -15.44 -3.10
C VAL A 94 14.11 -15.26 -2.94
N ILE A 95 13.61 -15.15 -1.71
CA ILE A 95 12.18 -14.93 -1.44
C ILE A 95 11.74 -13.56 -1.96
N HIS A 96 12.53 -12.52 -1.71
CA HIS A 96 12.22 -11.16 -2.12
C HIS A 96 12.08 -11.06 -3.65
N THR A 97 13.08 -11.51 -4.40
CA THR A 97 13.09 -11.41 -5.87
C THR A 97 11.99 -12.28 -6.50
N SER A 98 11.78 -13.48 -5.98
CA SER A 98 10.72 -14.38 -6.45
C SER A 98 9.32 -13.80 -6.19
N THR A 99 9.12 -13.25 -4.98
CA THR A 99 7.85 -12.57 -4.63
C THR A 99 7.66 -11.30 -5.45
N ALA A 100 8.73 -10.57 -5.79
CA ALA A 100 8.65 -9.36 -6.62
C ALA A 100 8.12 -9.68 -8.03
N LEU A 101 8.58 -10.79 -8.62
CA LEU A 101 8.07 -11.27 -9.90
C LEU A 101 6.59 -11.65 -9.84
N LEU A 102 6.16 -12.38 -8.81
CA LEU A 102 4.74 -12.71 -8.64
C LEU A 102 3.88 -11.47 -8.37
N THR A 103 4.45 -10.48 -7.66
CA THR A 103 3.79 -9.20 -7.37
C THR A 103 3.55 -8.40 -8.66
N SER A 104 4.50 -8.38 -9.59
CA SER A 104 4.31 -7.66 -10.86
C SER A 104 3.11 -8.20 -11.66
N ILE A 105 2.95 -9.52 -11.70
CA ILE A 105 1.81 -10.18 -12.35
C ILE A 105 0.50 -9.89 -11.61
N CYS A 106 0.49 -10.03 -10.27
CA CYS A 106 -0.69 -9.72 -9.44
C CYS A 106 -1.12 -8.26 -9.60
N LEU A 107 -0.15 -7.34 -9.66
CA LEU A 107 -0.40 -5.91 -9.79
C LEU A 107 -1.13 -5.56 -11.09
N VAL A 108 -0.77 -6.19 -12.21
CA VAL A 108 -1.48 -5.99 -13.48
C VAL A 108 -2.95 -6.37 -13.32
N ALA A 109 -3.23 -7.57 -12.79
CA ALA A 109 -4.60 -7.99 -12.52
C ALA A 109 -5.32 -7.04 -11.55
N PHE A 110 -4.64 -6.56 -10.51
CA PHE A 110 -5.18 -5.61 -9.56
C PHE A 110 -5.60 -4.31 -10.25
N VAL A 111 -4.75 -3.74 -11.10
CA VAL A 111 -5.07 -2.51 -11.83
C VAL A 111 -6.29 -2.69 -12.73
N PHE A 112 -6.34 -3.79 -13.49
CA PHE A 112 -7.49 -4.08 -14.37
C PHE A 112 -8.80 -4.25 -13.59
N LEU A 113 -8.81 -5.02 -12.50
CA LEU A 113 -10.02 -5.35 -11.75
C LEU A 113 -10.55 -4.20 -10.88
N PHE A 114 -9.69 -3.25 -10.51
CA PHE A 114 -10.04 -2.16 -9.58
C PHE A 114 -10.09 -0.78 -10.21
N SER A 115 -9.57 -0.57 -11.42
CA SER A 115 -9.55 0.74 -12.10
C SER A 115 -10.93 1.40 -12.20
N ASN A 116 -11.95 0.67 -12.66
CA ASN A 116 -13.30 1.23 -12.84
C ASN A 116 -13.89 1.80 -11.53
N GLY A 117 -13.70 1.10 -10.41
CA GLY A 117 -14.17 1.57 -9.10
C GLY A 117 -13.34 2.71 -8.50
N ASN A 118 -12.12 2.92 -9.01
CA ASN A 118 -11.18 3.92 -8.53
C ASN A 118 -10.95 5.06 -9.53
N GLN A 119 -11.87 5.26 -10.48
CA GLN A 119 -11.83 6.43 -11.36
C GLN A 119 -11.91 7.71 -10.52
N LEU A 120 -10.94 8.60 -10.75
CA LEU A 120 -10.89 9.94 -10.20
C LEU A 120 -11.61 10.88 -11.17
N SER A 121 -12.74 11.44 -10.75
CA SER A 121 -13.40 12.52 -11.47
C SER A 121 -12.75 13.85 -11.09
N LEU A 122 -12.68 14.78 -12.06
CA LEU A 122 -12.20 16.13 -11.81
C LEU A 122 -13.05 16.84 -10.75
N GLU A 123 -14.37 16.64 -10.80
CA GLU A 123 -15.32 17.14 -9.81
C GLU A 123 -14.99 16.62 -8.40
N GLY A 124 -14.69 15.33 -8.24
CA GLY A 124 -14.32 14.76 -6.95
C GLY A 124 -13.03 15.37 -6.38
N LEU A 125 -12.05 15.63 -7.24
CA LEU A 125 -10.80 16.31 -6.84
C LEU A 125 -11.04 17.78 -6.47
N GLN A 126 -11.93 18.48 -7.19
CA GLN A 126 -12.32 19.85 -6.88
C GLN A 126 -13.07 19.94 -5.55
N ASN A 127 -14.01 19.03 -5.30
CA ASN A 127 -14.75 18.94 -4.05
C ASN A 127 -13.81 18.71 -2.86
N LEU A 128 -12.87 17.77 -3.00
CA LEU A 128 -11.83 17.54 -2.01
C LEU A 128 -11.00 18.80 -1.72
N ALA A 129 -10.56 19.51 -2.76
CA ALA A 129 -9.78 20.73 -2.60
C ALA A 129 -10.58 21.83 -1.90
N ASN A 130 -11.88 21.93 -2.19
CA ASN A 130 -12.80 22.87 -1.55
C ASN A 130 -13.05 22.50 -0.08
N ASP A 131 -13.27 21.22 0.23
CA ASP A 131 -13.46 20.74 1.60
C ASP A 131 -12.24 21.04 2.47
N TYR A 132 -11.04 20.80 1.94
CA TYR A 132 -9.81 21.16 2.61
C TYR A 132 -9.70 22.66 2.89
N LYS A 133 -9.97 23.51 1.88
CA LYS A 133 -9.95 24.98 2.03
C LYS A 133 -10.98 25.48 3.05
N GLN A 134 -12.16 24.87 3.06
CA GLN A 134 -13.26 25.23 3.96
C GLN A 134 -13.15 24.56 5.35
N LYS A 135 -12.06 23.81 5.61
CA LYS A 135 -11.85 23.04 6.85
C LYS A 135 -13.02 22.09 7.17
N LYS A 136 -13.69 21.59 6.13
CA LYS A 136 -14.74 20.57 6.24
C LYS A 136 -14.12 19.18 6.38
N SER A 137 -14.93 18.22 6.82
CA SER A 137 -14.55 16.81 6.83
C SER A 137 -14.25 16.33 5.41
N ILE A 138 -13.06 15.79 5.20
CA ILE A 138 -12.62 15.25 3.91
C ILE A 138 -13.34 13.92 3.64
N ASP A 139 -13.84 13.73 2.43
CA ASP A 139 -14.34 12.42 2.00
C ASP A 139 -13.18 11.41 1.82
N TYR A 140 -13.09 10.49 2.78
CA TYR A 140 -12.08 9.44 2.81
C TYR A 140 -12.19 8.45 1.64
N ARG A 141 -13.36 8.34 0.97
CA ARG A 141 -13.54 7.49 -0.21
C ARG A 141 -12.77 8.04 -1.40
N ILE A 142 -12.75 9.37 -1.56
CA ILE A 142 -11.94 10.04 -2.58
C ILE A 142 -10.45 9.84 -2.26
N MET A 143 -10.05 9.91 -0.99
CA MET A 143 -8.68 9.61 -0.56
C MET A 143 -8.21 8.20 -0.91
N LEU A 144 -9.08 7.19 -0.78
CA LEU A 144 -8.73 5.83 -1.21
C LEU A 144 -8.49 5.74 -2.72
N LYS A 145 -9.25 6.48 -3.54
CA LYS A 145 -9.02 6.53 -4.99
C LYS A 145 -7.73 7.26 -5.35
N VAL A 146 -7.41 8.35 -4.66
CA VAL A 146 -6.13 9.08 -4.83
C VAL A 146 -4.97 8.16 -4.47
N LEU A 147 -5.03 7.48 -3.33
CA LEU A 147 -4.00 6.52 -2.91
C LEU A 147 -3.86 5.35 -3.87
N TYR A 148 -4.95 4.85 -4.45
CA TYR A 148 -4.91 3.81 -5.47
C TYR A 148 -4.00 4.22 -6.66
N TRP A 149 -4.24 5.41 -7.23
CA TRP A 149 -3.41 5.90 -8.34
C TRP A 149 -2.00 6.27 -7.91
N LEU A 150 -1.84 6.83 -6.72
CA LEU A 150 -0.51 7.16 -6.17
C LEU A 150 0.34 5.89 -5.98
N ILE A 151 -0.25 4.81 -5.45
CA ILE A 151 0.45 3.52 -5.31
C ILE A 151 0.90 3.00 -6.68
N ILE A 152 0.04 3.06 -7.70
CA ILE A 152 0.40 2.67 -9.08
C ILE A 152 1.52 3.56 -9.62
N ALA A 153 1.45 4.87 -9.41
CA ALA A 153 2.48 5.80 -9.87
C ALA A 153 3.84 5.58 -9.17
N LEU A 154 3.82 5.20 -7.88
CA LEU A 154 5.03 4.96 -7.09
C LEU A 154 5.67 3.58 -7.34
N ILE A 155 4.87 2.55 -7.63
CA ILE A 155 5.40 1.19 -7.85
C ILE A 155 6.12 1.07 -9.19
N LEU A 156 5.73 1.85 -10.21
CA LEU A 156 6.39 1.86 -11.51
C LEU A 156 7.89 2.23 -11.42
N PRO A 157 8.31 3.37 -10.85
CA PRO A 157 9.73 3.69 -10.68
C PRO A 157 10.44 2.75 -9.68
N ALA A 158 9.73 2.24 -8.66
CA ALA A 158 10.31 1.23 -7.75
C ALA A 158 10.66 -0.07 -8.48
N MET A 159 9.82 -0.53 -9.42
CA MET A 159 10.09 -1.71 -10.25
C MET A 159 11.12 -1.42 -11.34
N LEU A 160 10.97 -0.30 -12.04
CA LEU A 160 11.84 0.08 -13.15
C LEU A 160 13.29 0.22 -12.69
N SER A 161 13.53 0.81 -11.52
CA SER A 161 14.88 0.94 -10.96
C SER A 161 15.59 -0.40 -10.81
N ILE A 162 14.91 -1.42 -10.29
CA ILE A 162 15.47 -2.78 -10.17
C ILE A 162 15.65 -3.44 -11.53
N ILE A 163 14.68 -3.31 -12.44
CA ILE A 163 14.80 -3.86 -13.79
C ILE A 163 16.04 -3.29 -14.49
N LEU A 164 16.26 -1.98 -14.39
CA LEU A 164 17.43 -1.32 -14.96
C LEU A 164 18.75 -1.79 -14.34
N MET A 165 18.78 -2.11 -13.05
CA MET A 165 19.95 -2.67 -12.37
C MET A 165 20.33 -4.09 -12.86
N LEU A 166 19.40 -4.82 -13.50
CA LEU A 166 19.69 -6.14 -14.05
C LEU A 166 20.44 -6.11 -15.38
N TYR A 167 20.50 -4.95 -16.04
CA TYR A 167 21.21 -4.78 -17.30
C TYR A 167 22.54 -4.06 -17.08
N PRO A 168 23.59 -4.38 -17.85
CA PRO A 168 24.89 -3.72 -17.77
C PRO A 168 24.88 -2.33 -18.45
N LEU A 169 23.88 -1.51 -18.13
CA LEU A 169 23.68 -0.17 -18.72
C LEU A 169 24.34 0.94 -17.89
N PHE A 170 24.61 0.69 -16.61
CA PHE A 170 25.07 1.69 -15.66
C PHE A 170 26.36 1.24 -14.96
N GLY A 171 27.26 2.17 -14.71
CA GLY A 171 28.39 1.97 -13.79
C GLY A 171 27.94 1.97 -12.32
N THR A 172 28.90 1.84 -11.40
CA THR A 172 28.66 1.73 -9.96
C THR A 172 27.77 2.85 -9.40
N GLU A 173 28.06 4.12 -9.72
CA GLU A 173 27.26 5.26 -9.26
C GLU A 173 25.79 5.18 -9.73
N GLY A 174 25.56 4.72 -10.95
CA GLY A 174 24.21 4.54 -11.48
C GLY A 174 23.45 3.41 -10.77
N LEU A 175 24.13 2.32 -10.42
CA LEU A 175 23.53 1.23 -9.63
C LEU A 175 23.17 1.69 -8.21
N GLU A 176 24.02 2.50 -7.58
CA GLU A 176 23.73 3.10 -6.27
C GLU A 176 22.52 4.04 -6.33
N PHE A 177 22.47 4.90 -7.35
CA PHE A 177 21.32 5.79 -7.60
C PHE A 177 20.02 5.00 -7.78
N LEU A 178 20.02 3.96 -8.64
CA LEU A 178 18.83 3.12 -8.86
C LEU A 178 18.41 2.39 -7.57
N ALA A 179 19.36 1.92 -6.77
CA ALA A 179 19.08 1.32 -5.47
C ALA A 179 18.49 2.34 -4.48
N ASP A 180 18.93 3.59 -4.50
CA ASP A 180 18.32 4.67 -3.71
C ASP A 180 16.90 4.99 -4.19
N VAL A 181 16.68 5.11 -5.50
CA VAL A 181 15.34 5.29 -6.09
C VAL A 181 14.41 4.19 -5.60
N HIS A 182 14.80 2.92 -5.74
CA HIS A 182 14.00 1.80 -5.25
C HIS A 182 13.64 1.96 -3.76
N ARG A 183 14.63 2.22 -2.90
CA ARG A 183 14.44 2.38 -1.44
C ARG A 183 13.47 3.50 -1.09
N TRP A 184 13.63 4.69 -1.68
CA TRP A 184 12.79 5.85 -1.39
C TRP A 184 11.35 5.64 -1.88
N PHE A 185 11.16 5.07 -3.07
CA PHE A 185 9.80 4.79 -3.57
C PHE A 185 9.11 3.69 -2.76
N VAL A 186 9.82 2.66 -2.30
CA VAL A 186 9.26 1.63 -1.39
C VAL A 186 8.86 2.23 -0.04
N LEU A 187 9.62 3.20 0.49
CA LEU A 187 9.22 3.94 1.69
C LEU A 187 7.90 4.70 1.46
N LEU A 188 7.77 5.42 0.35
CA LEU A 188 6.54 6.14 0.01
C LEU A 188 5.35 5.18 -0.20
N LEU A 189 5.57 4.03 -0.85
CA LEU A 189 4.57 2.97 -1.00
C LEU A 189 4.09 2.46 0.35
N THR A 190 5.02 2.19 1.27
CA THR A 190 4.70 1.75 2.64
C THR A 190 3.80 2.76 3.35
N ILE A 191 4.13 4.04 3.26
CA ILE A 191 3.33 5.13 3.85
C ILE A 191 1.93 5.15 3.21
N CYS A 192 1.82 5.04 1.89
CA CYS A 192 0.53 4.99 1.19
C CYS A 192 -0.32 3.81 1.67
N VAL A 193 0.26 2.62 1.81
CA VAL A 193 -0.45 1.42 2.33
C VAL A 193 -0.93 1.65 3.76
N ILE A 194 -0.14 2.28 4.63
CA ILE A 194 -0.57 2.66 5.99
C ILE A 194 -1.79 3.59 5.94
N PHE A 195 -1.77 4.61 5.07
CA PHE A 195 -2.91 5.52 4.90
C PHE A 195 -4.16 4.82 4.32
N VAL A 196 -3.99 3.87 3.39
CA VAL A 196 -5.10 3.06 2.87
C VAL A 196 -5.81 2.34 4.03
N GLN A 197 -5.05 1.68 4.91
CA GLN A 197 -5.64 0.98 6.05
C GLN A 197 -6.31 1.94 7.03
N TYR A 198 -5.67 3.07 7.31
CA TYR A 198 -6.26 4.11 8.15
C TYR A 198 -7.62 4.59 7.62
N PHE A 199 -7.71 4.96 6.34
CA PHE A 199 -8.98 5.45 5.78
C PHE A 199 -10.06 4.37 5.72
N ARG A 200 -9.70 3.11 5.43
CA ARG A 200 -10.64 1.98 5.53
C ARG A 200 -11.22 1.82 6.94
N ILE A 201 -10.37 1.93 7.97
CA ILE A 201 -10.78 1.87 9.37
C ILE A 201 -11.74 3.01 9.72
N ILE A 202 -11.46 4.23 9.29
CA ILE A 202 -12.33 5.38 9.55
C ILE A 202 -13.68 5.23 8.86
N ILE A 203 -13.70 4.89 7.56
CA ILE A 203 -14.95 4.67 6.82
C ILE A 203 -15.79 3.58 7.48
N LYS A 204 -15.17 2.48 7.92
CA LYS A 204 -15.89 1.41 8.62
C LYS A 204 -16.46 1.88 9.95
N LYS A 205 -15.75 2.74 10.68
CA LYS A 205 -16.27 3.36 11.91
C LYS A 205 -17.47 4.28 11.64
N GLU A 206 -17.43 5.06 10.55
CA GLU A 206 -18.54 5.95 10.14
C GLU A 206 -19.78 5.17 9.71
N LEU A 207 -19.63 3.96 9.16
CA LEU A 207 -20.75 3.09 8.78
C LEU A 207 -21.40 2.34 9.96
N LEU A 208 -20.67 2.18 11.08
CA LEU A 208 -21.11 1.44 12.27
C LEU A 208 -21.50 2.35 13.44
N GLY A 209 -21.24 3.65 13.33
CA GLY A 209 -21.58 4.68 14.33
C GLY A 209 -22.89 5.36 13.99
#